data_AF-A0A0F4QPQ6-F1
#
_entry.id   AF-A0A0F4QPQ6-F1
#
_cell.length_a   1.000
_cell.length_b   1.000
_cell.length_c   1.000
_cell.angle_alpha   90.00
_cell.angle_beta   90.00
_cell.angle_gamma   90.00
#
_symmetry.space_group_name_H-M   'P 1'
#
loop_
_entity.id
_entity.type
_entity.pdbx_description
1 polymer ?
#
loop_
_entity_poly.entity_id
_entity_poly.type
_entity_poly.pdbx_seq_one_letter_code
_entity_poly.pdbx_strand_id
1 'polypeptide(L)'
;MKTIIKACALIATTVFAGSAFSAQLVCEVYPKGSNAHTWGDGTPNCGGFDFSFGKSTSGRYYLKNIAKPIQEVQWNGDANCSGGTSCNATIRAYTTNSASALILYKDGTWEQTNTARPTYETGH
;
A
#
# COMPACT_ATOMS: atom_id res chain seq x y z
N MET A 1 61.91 -28.70 -8.63
CA MET A 1 60.48 -28.80 -8.96
C MET A 1 59.67 -28.70 -7.67
N LYS A 2 58.86 -27.65 -7.51
CA LYS A 2 57.78 -27.58 -6.52
C LYS A 2 56.57 -26.92 -7.18
N THR A 3 55.43 -27.40 -6.76
CA THR A 3 54.23 -27.70 -7.54
C THR A 3 53.07 -26.79 -7.13
N ILE A 4 52.37 -26.22 -8.13
CA ILE A 4 50.90 -25.98 -8.21
C ILE A 4 50.35 -24.95 -7.15
N ILE A 5 49.37 -24.05 -7.30
CA ILE A 5 48.07 -23.98 -8.01
C ILE A 5 47.68 -22.49 -8.17
N LYS A 6 47.22 -22.12 -9.37
CA LYS A 6 46.38 -20.95 -9.64
C LYS A 6 45.01 -21.15 -8.98
N ALA A 7 44.52 -20.21 -8.18
CA ALA A 7 43.10 -20.15 -7.88
C ALA A 7 42.63 -18.69 -7.77
N CYS A 8 42.01 -18.23 -8.86
CA CYS A 8 41.16 -17.06 -8.90
C CYS A 8 39.97 -17.29 -7.96
N ALA A 9 39.93 -16.62 -6.82
CA ALA A 9 38.70 -16.44 -6.06
C ALA A 9 38.18 -15.04 -6.38
N LEU A 10 37.48 -14.96 -7.50
CA LEU A 10 36.66 -13.81 -7.87
C LEU A 10 35.57 -13.72 -6.79
N ILE A 11 35.73 -12.81 -5.85
CA ILE A 11 34.68 -12.49 -4.89
C ILE A 11 33.57 -11.84 -5.71
N ALA A 12 32.62 -12.66 -6.16
CA ALA A 12 31.35 -12.18 -6.66
C ALA A 12 30.63 -11.57 -5.47
N THR A 13 30.95 -10.31 -5.17
CA THR A 13 30.08 -9.44 -4.39
C THR A 13 28.81 -9.34 -5.20
N THR A 14 27.83 -10.18 -4.89
CA THR A 14 26.46 -9.99 -5.32
C THR A 14 26.03 -8.66 -4.72
N VAL A 15 26.19 -7.61 -5.51
CA VAL A 15 25.55 -6.33 -5.27
C VAL A 15 24.07 -6.66 -5.32
N PHE A 16 23.45 -6.83 -4.16
CA PHE A 16 22.01 -6.73 -4.05
C PHE A 16 21.69 -5.30 -4.47
N ALA A 17 21.45 -5.12 -5.77
CA ALA A 17 20.78 -3.94 -6.29
C ALA A 17 19.42 -3.96 -5.58
N GLY A 18 19.34 -3.23 -4.46
CA GLY A 18 18.09 -3.01 -3.75
C GLY A 18 17.14 -2.44 -4.77
N SER A 19 16.23 -3.29 -5.26
CA SER A 19 15.19 -2.86 -6.17
C SER A 19 14.42 -1.82 -5.38
N ALA A 20 14.33 -0.60 -5.91
CA ALA A 20 13.38 0.37 -5.39
C ALA A 20 12.00 -0.29 -5.50
N PHE A 21 11.49 -0.74 -4.36
CA PHE A 21 10.17 -1.32 -4.20
C PHE A 21 9.14 -0.31 -4.76
N SER A 22 8.34 -0.75 -5.72
CA SER A 22 7.61 0.12 -6.66
C SER A 22 6.12 0.24 -6.36
N ALA A 23 5.54 -0.74 -5.66
CA ALA A 23 4.14 -0.74 -5.32
C ALA A 23 3.84 0.29 -4.24
N GLN A 24 3.03 1.28 -4.60
CA GLN A 24 2.57 2.32 -3.70
C GLN A 24 1.15 1.99 -3.24
N LEU A 25 0.92 1.99 -1.94
CA LEU A 25 -0.43 1.91 -1.41
C LEU A 25 -1.04 3.31 -1.32
N VAL A 26 -2.20 3.46 -1.94
CA VAL A 26 -2.96 4.71 -1.98
C VAL A 26 -4.38 4.47 -1.52
N CYS A 27 -5.11 5.55 -1.25
CA CYS A 27 -6.48 5.49 -0.79
C CYS A 27 -7.41 6.45 -1.54
N GLU A 28 -8.70 6.15 -1.45
CA GLU A 28 -9.82 6.98 -1.89
C GLU A 28 -10.90 6.98 -0.81
N VAL A 29 -11.57 8.12 -0.63
CA VAL A 29 -12.70 8.27 0.30
C VAL A 29 -13.95 8.62 -0.50
N TYR A 30 -15.10 8.07 -0.11
CA TYR A 30 -16.38 8.29 -0.78
C TYR A 30 -17.43 8.83 0.20
N PRO A 31 -17.40 10.12 0.57
CA PRO A 31 -18.39 10.72 1.46
C PRO A 31 -19.80 10.68 0.86
N LYS A 32 -20.84 10.70 1.71
CA LYS A 32 -22.23 10.39 1.29
C LYS A 32 -23.09 11.62 1.01
N GLY A 33 -22.62 12.82 1.36
CA GLY A 33 -23.40 14.05 1.24
C GLY A 33 -23.44 14.64 -0.18
N SER A 34 -24.51 15.37 -0.49
CA SER A 34 -24.65 16.14 -1.74
C SER A 34 -23.64 17.29 -1.87
N ASN A 35 -23.13 17.79 -0.76
CA ASN A 35 -22.02 18.75 -0.67
C ASN A 35 -20.72 18.09 -0.20
N ALA A 36 -20.54 16.80 -0.52
CA ALA A 36 -19.32 16.07 -0.21
C ALA A 36 -18.13 16.67 -0.96
N HIS A 37 -16.98 16.67 -0.30
CA HIS A 37 -15.71 17.00 -0.91
C HIS A 37 -14.69 15.91 -0.62
N THR A 38 -13.85 15.61 -1.60
CA THR A 38 -12.72 14.69 -1.44
C THR A 38 -11.45 15.37 -1.91
N TRP A 39 -10.32 14.94 -1.34
CA TRP A 39 -9.00 15.43 -1.70
C TRP A 39 -7.97 14.32 -1.55
N GLY A 40 -6.85 14.44 -2.28
CA GLY A 40 -5.74 13.49 -2.17
C GLY A 40 -6.08 12.07 -2.61
N ASP A 41 -7.20 11.86 -3.30
CA ASP A 41 -7.60 10.57 -3.85
C ASP A 41 -6.52 10.02 -4.78
N GLY A 42 -6.19 8.74 -4.59
CA GLY A 42 -5.12 8.08 -5.31
C GLY A 42 -3.72 8.48 -4.87
N THR A 43 -3.58 9.07 -3.68
CA THR A 43 -2.32 9.26 -2.94
C THR A 43 -2.35 8.48 -1.62
N PRO A 44 -1.22 8.37 -0.88
CA PRO A 44 -1.22 7.77 0.44
C PRO A 44 -2.04 8.53 1.49
N ASN A 45 -2.27 9.84 1.29
CA ASN A 45 -3.01 10.68 2.22
C ASN A 45 -4.22 11.25 1.47
N CYS A 46 -5.34 10.54 1.53
CA CYS A 46 -6.60 10.96 0.96
C CYS A 46 -7.53 11.42 2.08
N GLY A 47 -8.55 12.19 1.74
CA GLY A 47 -9.54 12.57 2.72
C GLY A 47 -10.86 12.95 2.08
N GLY A 48 -11.88 12.98 2.92
CA GLY A 48 -13.19 13.48 2.53
C GLY A 48 -13.90 14.17 3.68
N PHE A 49 -14.80 15.08 3.33
CA PHE A 49 -15.73 15.66 4.27
C PHE A 49 -17.14 15.69 3.67
N ASP A 50 -18.15 15.60 4.53
CA ASP A 50 -19.53 15.91 4.17
C ASP A 50 -20.30 16.52 5.36
N PHE A 51 -21.57 16.83 5.17
CA PHE A 51 -22.49 17.29 6.22
C PHE A 51 -23.58 16.24 6.49
N SER A 52 -23.22 14.97 6.45
CA SER A 52 -24.17 13.88 6.73
C SER A 52 -24.43 13.68 8.23
N PHE A 53 -23.62 14.28 9.11
CA PHE A 53 -23.61 14.02 10.55
C PHE A 53 -23.46 12.51 10.87
N GLY A 54 -22.80 11.79 9.96
CA GLY A 54 -22.55 10.37 10.04
C GLY A 54 -21.34 10.02 10.92
N LYS A 55 -21.11 8.72 11.08
CA LYS A 55 -19.99 8.18 11.88
C LYS A 55 -18.87 7.59 11.02
N SER A 56 -19.16 7.34 9.75
CA SER A 56 -18.26 6.66 8.84
C SER A 56 -18.74 6.75 7.40
N THR A 57 -17.79 6.67 6.48
CA THR A 57 -18.06 6.54 5.05
C THR A 57 -17.33 5.35 4.43
N SER A 58 -17.64 5.07 3.17
CA SER A 58 -16.93 4.06 2.39
C SER A 58 -15.62 4.64 1.86
N GLY A 59 -14.58 3.82 1.78
CA GLY A 59 -13.34 4.15 1.10
C GLY A 59 -12.74 2.92 0.47
N ARG A 60 -11.61 3.12 -0.20
CA ARG A 60 -10.87 2.04 -0.87
C ARG A 60 -9.39 2.27 -0.73
N TYR A 61 -8.69 1.23 -0.30
CA TYR A 61 -7.24 1.13 -0.40
C TYR A 61 -6.88 0.39 -1.67
N TYR A 62 -5.86 0.80 -2.40
CA TYR A 62 -5.43 0.08 -3.58
C TYR A 62 -3.98 0.33 -3.93
N LEU A 63 -3.39 -0.64 -4.62
CA LEU A 63 -2.01 -0.63 -5.05
C LEU A 63 -1.87 0.09 -6.40
N LYS A 64 -0.91 1.00 -6.48
CA LYS A 64 -0.45 1.70 -7.70
C LYS A 64 0.99 1.35 -8.02
N ASN A 65 1.40 1.61 -9.26
CA ASN A 65 2.78 1.46 -9.72
C ASN A 65 3.37 0.05 -9.50
N ILE A 66 2.54 -0.99 -9.61
CA ILE A 66 2.96 -2.38 -9.48
C ILE A 66 3.88 -2.73 -10.65
N ALA A 67 5.17 -2.91 -10.39
CA ALA A 67 6.17 -3.22 -11.42
C ALA A 67 6.27 -4.73 -11.75
N LYS A 68 5.76 -5.60 -10.87
CA LYS A 68 5.92 -7.05 -10.96
C LYS A 68 4.59 -7.79 -10.81
N PRO A 69 4.40 -8.96 -11.46
CA PRO A 69 3.19 -9.74 -11.31
C PRO A 69 3.04 -10.24 -9.86
N ILE A 70 1.89 -9.92 -9.26
CA ILE A 70 1.57 -10.27 -7.87
C ILE A 70 1.11 -11.73 -7.79
N GLN A 71 1.60 -12.44 -6.79
CA GLN A 71 1.14 -13.75 -6.38
C GLN A 71 0.12 -13.64 -5.24
N GLU A 72 0.40 -12.83 -4.22
CA GLU A 72 -0.45 -12.64 -3.04
C GLU A 72 -0.33 -11.21 -2.49
N VAL A 73 -1.42 -10.70 -1.93
CA VAL A 73 -1.43 -9.44 -1.16
C VAL A 73 -2.01 -9.71 0.21
N GLN A 74 -1.22 -9.42 1.24
CA GLN A 74 -1.61 -9.50 2.64
C GLN A 74 -1.89 -8.08 3.14
N TRP A 75 -3.16 -7.79 3.35
CA TRP A 75 -3.62 -6.50 3.87
C TRP A 75 -3.44 -6.43 5.39
N ASN A 76 -3.10 -5.25 5.89
CA ASN A 76 -2.93 -4.96 7.32
C ASN A 76 -3.53 -3.58 7.67
N GLY A 77 -3.95 -3.42 8.92
CA GLY A 77 -4.67 -2.23 9.41
C GLY A 77 -6.17 -2.30 9.09
N ASP A 78 -6.75 -1.17 8.69
CA ASP A 78 -8.18 -1.05 8.38
C ASP A 78 -8.56 -1.67 7.02
N ALA A 79 -7.58 -2.06 6.21
CA ALA A 79 -7.81 -2.89 5.03
C ALA A 79 -7.85 -4.37 5.45
N ASN A 80 -9.01 -5.02 5.32
CA ASN A 80 -9.21 -6.40 5.76
C ASN A 80 -9.81 -7.28 4.64
N CYS A 81 -9.19 -7.25 3.46
CA CYS A 81 -9.67 -8.00 2.30
C CYS A 81 -8.87 -9.29 2.09
N SER A 82 -9.55 -10.30 1.53
CA SER A 82 -8.91 -11.55 1.10
C SER A 82 -8.28 -11.38 -0.27
N GLY A 83 -7.05 -10.87 -0.32
CA GLY A 83 -6.26 -10.70 -1.55
C GLY A 83 -6.70 -9.53 -2.44
N GLY A 84 -6.26 -9.57 -3.72
CA GLY A 84 -6.51 -8.52 -4.71
C GLY A 84 -5.62 -7.28 -4.56
N THR A 85 -5.61 -6.42 -5.58
CA THR A 85 -4.85 -5.15 -5.59
C THR A 85 -5.64 -3.97 -5.06
N SER A 86 -6.88 -4.20 -4.63
CA SER A 86 -7.75 -3.19 -4.03
C SER A 86 -8.56 -3.82 -2.91
N CYS A 87 -8.84 -3.02 -1.90
CA CYS A 87 -9.59 -3.40 -0.72
C CYS A 87 -10.56 -2.29 -0.31
N ASN A 88 -11.84 -2.60 -0.31
CA ASN A 88 -12.86 -1.68 0.21
C ASN A 88 -12.75 -1.63 1.73
N ALA A 89 -12.91 -0.45 2.30
CA ALA A 89 -12.82 -0.22 3.72
C ALA A 89 -13.89 0.75 4.20
N THR A 90 -14.18 0.69 5.50
CA THR A 90 -15.00 1.69 6.18
C THR A 90 -14.05 2.71 6.81
N ILE A 91 -14.17 3.97 6.39
CA ILE A 91 -13.38 5.08 6.93
C ILE A 91 -14.21 5.75 8.03
N ARG A 92 -13.79 5.61 9.27
CA ARG A 92 -14.47 6.19 10.43
C ARG A 92 -14.14 7.68 10.56
N ALA A 93 -15.15 8.47 10.91
CA ALA A 93 -15.00 9.90 11.08
C ALA A 93 -14.22 10.23 12.35
N TYR A 94 -13.38 11.27 12.31
CA TYR A 94 -12.64 11.78 13.48
C TYR A 94 -11.75 10.74 14.17
N THR A 95 -11.32 9.71 13.44
CA THR A 95 -10.41 8.67 13.93
C THR A 95 -9.22 8.49 13.00
N THR A 96 -8.13 7.93 13.53
CA THR A 96 -7.02 7.47 12.70
C THR A 96 -7.45 6.24 11.92
N ASN A 97 -7.52 6.36 10.59
CA ASN A 97 -7.67 5.22 9.70
C ASN A 97 -6.33 5.02 8.97
N SER A 98 -5.87 3.78 8.88
CA SER A 98 -4.65 3.47 8.15
C SER A 98 -4.59 2.03 7.67
N ALA A 99 -3.91 1.83 6.55
CA ALA A 99 -3.63 0.49 6.04
C ALA A 99 -2.23 0.41 5.44
N SER A 100 -1.71 -0.81 5.39
CA SER A 100 -0.53 -1.19 4.63
C SER A 100 -0.76 -2.57 4.01
N ALA A 101 0.09 -2.95 3.08
CA ALA A 101 0.05 -4.28 2.46
C ALA A 101 1.46 -4.86 2.32
N LEU A 102 1.57 -6.16 2.59
CA LEU A 102 2.73 -6.97 2.26
C LEU A 102 2.40 -7.77 0.99
N ILE A 103 3.23 -7.64 -0.04
CA ILE A 103 3.00 -8.22 -1.36
C ILE A 103 4.02 -9.33 -1.59
N LEU A 104 3.55 -10.51 -1.97
CA LEU A 104 4.37 -11.57 -2.55
C LEU A 104 4.24 -11.51 -4.07
N TYR A 105 5.37 -11.39 -4.76
CA TYR A 105 5.43 -11.46 -6.21
C TYR A 105 5.64 -12.89 -6.70
N LYS A 106 5.30 -13.14 -7.97
CA LYS A 106 5.48 -14.47 -8.61
C LYS A 106 6.95 -14.89 -8.73
N ASP A 107 7.89 -13.95 -8.64
CA ASP A 107 9.33 -14.23 -8.60
C ASP A 107 9.82 -14.64 -7.20
N GLY A 108 8.93 -14.73 -6.20
CA GLY A 108 9.23 -15.09 -4.82
C GLY A 108 9.73 -13.91 -3.97
N THR A 109 9.80 -12.70 -4.52
CA THR A 109 10.20 -11.52 -3.75
C THR A 109 9.03 -10.95 -2.94
N TRP A 110 9.35 -10.44 -1.75
CA TRP A 110 8.40 -9.78 -0.86
C TRP A 110 8.63 -8.27 -0.86
N GLU A 111 7.55 -7.50 -0.83
CA GLU A 111 7.57 -6.05 -0.79
C GLU A 111 6.55 -5.52 0.23
N GLN A 112 7.03 -4.73 1.19
CA GLN A 112 6.16 -4.00 2.11
C GLN A 112 5.87 -2.61 1.52
N THR A 113 4.59 -2.29 1.38
CA THR A 113 4.15 -0.98 0.89
C THR A 113 4.21 0.10 1.98
N ASN A 114 4.11 1.37 1.57
CA ASN A 114 3.89 2.48 2.48
C ASN A 114 2.55 2.34 3.24
N THR A 115 2.39 3.13 4.30
CA THR A 115 1.11 3.27 4.99
C THR A 115 0.24 4.32 4.30
N ALA A 116 -0.98 3.97 3.91
CA ALA A 116 -2.00 4.92 3.49
C ALA A 116 -2.84 5.35 4.70
N ARG A 117 -3.22 6.63 4.76
CA ARG A 117 -3.91 7.28 5.89
C ARG A 117 -5.09 8.12 5.40
N PRO A 118 -6.26 7.51 5.19
CA PRO A 118 -7.48 8.26 4.89
C PRO A 118 -7.99 9.04 6.11
N THR A 119 -8.48 10.25 5.87
CA THR A 119 -9.21 11.04 6.87
C THR A 119 -10.65 11.24 6.46
N TYR A 120 -11.57 11.24 7.41
CA TYR A 120 -12.97 11.55 7.16
C TYR A 120 -13.54 12.45 8.25
N GLU A 121 -14.22 13.51 7.83
CA GLU A 121 -14.92 14.43 8.71
C GLU A 121 -16.38 14.55 8.26
N THR A 122 -17.29 14.76 9.21
CA THR A 122 -18.71 14.89 8.93
C THR A 122 -19.23 15.96 9.86
N GLY A 123 -19.70 17.09 9.31
CA GLY A 123 -20.09 18.28 10.07
C GLY A 123 -20.62 17.96 11.47
N HIS A 124 -20.03 18.60 12.49
CA HIS A 124 -20.31 18.31 13.90
C HIS A 124 -21.55 19.06 14.40
#